data_AF-A0A1G1ZTR5-F1
#
_entry.id   AF-A0A1G1ZTR5-F1
#
_cell.length_a   1.000
_cell.length_b   1.000
_cell.length_c   1.000
_cell.angle_alpha   90.00
_cell.angle_beta   90.00
_cell.angle_gamma   90.00
#
_symmetry.space_group_name_H-M   'P 1'
#
loop_
_entity.id
_entity.type
_entity.pdbx_description
1 polymer ?
#
loop_
_entity_poly.entity_id
_entity_poly.type
_entity_poly.pdbx_seq_one_letter_code
_entity_poly.pdbx_strand_id
1 'polypeptide(L)'
;MAIVLEEKQQSSWKTIITVLLIIGFFAGGAYFLFFKEVPGIETIVPSQLKSTSELSKVQFDPAGVMNSDAFRALRRYAGQPSIGQVGRSNPFIRF
;
A
#
# COMPACT_ATOMS: atom_id res chain seq x y z
N MET A 1 50.50 -33.21 -43.66
CA MET A 1 49.33 -33.09 -42.75
C MET A 1 49.23 -31.63 -42.34
N ALA A 2 48.13 -30.95 -42.67
CA ALA A 2 47.92 -29.57 -42.27
C ALA A 2 47.03 -29.55 -41.02
N ILE A 3 47.55 -29.02 -39.92
CA ILE A 3 46.81 -28.84 -38.68
C ILE A 3 46.01 -27.55 -38.84
N VAL A 4 44.70 -27.68 -38.97
CA VAL A 4 43.78 -26.55 -38.92
C VAL A 4 43.69 -26.12 -37.46
N LEU A 5 44.38 -25.03 -37.13
CA LEU A 5 44.21 -24.34 -35.87
C LEU A 5 42.87 -23.60 -35.94
N GLU A 6 41.83 -24.18 -35.35
CA GLU A 6 40.63 -23.41 -35.03
C GLU A 6 41.03 -22.29 -34.06
N GLU A 7 41.04 -21.06 -34.57
CA GLU A 7 41.16 -19.88 -33.73
C GLU A 7 40.02 -19.91 -32.72
N LYS A 8 40.38 -20.09 -31.44
CA LYS A 8 39.46 -19.90 -30.32
C LYS A 8 38.80 -18.55 -30.50
N GLN A 9 37.50 -18.56 -30.82
CA GLN A 9 36.69 -17.36 -30.96
C GLN A 9 36.89 -16.53 -29.70
N GLN A 10 37.69 -15.47 -29.83
CA GLN A 10 38.07 -14.62 -28.72
C GLN A 10 36.76 -14.01 -28.21
N SER A 11 36.32 -14.49 -27.04
CA SER A 11 35.05 -14.08 -26.44
C SER A 11 34.96 -12.57 -26.47
N SER A 12 33.93 -12.06 -27.14
CA SER A 12 33.80 -10.65 -27.45
C SER A 12 33.38 -9.92 -26.18
N TRP A 13 34.31 -9.72 -25.25
CA TRP A 13 34.11 -8.93 -24.03
C TRP A 13 33.51 -7.56 -24.32
N LYS A 14 33.84 -6.98 -25.48
CA LYS A 14 33.21 -5.76 -25.99
C LYS A 14 31.68 -5.91 -26.11
N THR A 15 31.21 -7.00 -26.71
CA THR A 15 29.77 -7.31 -26.86
C THR A 15 29.09 -7.46 -25.50
N ILE A 16 29.73 -8.14 -24.54
CA ILE A 16 29.17 -8.33 -23.20
C ILE A 16 29.03 -6.98 -22.47
N ILE A 17 30.05 -6.12 -22.56
CA ILE A 17 30.02 -4.77 -21.97
C ILE A 17 28.92 -3.93 -22.61
N THR A 18 28.78 -3.97 -23.93
CA THR A 18 27.72 -3.24 -24.64
C THR A 18 26.33 -3.69 -24.20
N VAL A 19 26.10 -5.01 -24.07
CA VAL A 19 24.82 -5.55 -23.60
C VAL A 19 24.53 -5.11 -22.17
N LEU A 20 25.52 -5.16 -21.28
CA LEU A 20 25.37 -4.67 -19.90
C LEU A 20 25.03 -3.19 -19.83
N LEU A 21 25.65 -2.35 -20.66
CA LEU A 21 25.33 -0.92 -20.74
C LEU A 21 23.89 -0.68 -21.18
N ILE A 22 23.43 -1.41 -22.20
CA ILE A 22 22.05 -1.30 -22.70
C ILE A 22 21.07 -1.68 -21.60
N ILE A 23 21.28 -2.83 -20.94
CA ILE A 23 20.42 -3.29 -19.84
C ILE A 23 20.44 -2.29 -18.69
N GLY A 24 21.61 -1.80 -18.29
CA GLY A 24 21.75 -0.81 -17.23
C GLY A 24 21.02 0.51 -17.54
N PHE A 25 21.07 0.97 -18.80
CA PHE A 25 20.36 2.16 -19.22
C PHE A 25 18.83 2.00 -19.11
N PHE A 26 18.28 0.90 -19.62
CA PHE A 26 16.84 0.65 -19.55
C PHE A 26 16.37 0.41 -18.10
N ALA A 27 17.10 -0.39 -17.33
CA ALA A 27 16.76 -0.65 -15.93
C ALA A 27 16.84 0.62 -15.08
N GLY A 28 17.91 1.42 -15.25
CA GLY A 28 18.07 2.70 -14.56
C GLY A 28 16.98 3.71 -14.94
N GLY A 29 16.65 3.81 -16.23
CA GLY A 29 15.56 4.66 -16.72
C GLY A 29 14.20 4.25 -16.14
N ALA A 30 13.88 2.95 -16.16
CA ALA A 30 12.66 2.43 -15.55
C ALA A 30 12.63 2.72 -14.04
N TYR A 31 13.72 2.46 -13.31
CA TYR A 31 13.79 2.76 -11.89
C TYR A 31 13.53 4.25 -11.60
N PHE A 32 14.14 5.14 -12.39
CA PHE A 32 13.97 6.57 -12.20
C PHE A 32 12.54 7.05 -12.52
N LEU A 33 11.88 6.47 -13.52
CA LEU A 33 10.51 6.82 -13.89
C LEU A 33 9.47 6.33 -12.87
N PHE A 34 9.65 5.13 -12.31
CA PHE A 34 8.65 4.51 -11.45
C PHE A 34 8.90 4.68 -9.95
N PHE A 35 10.15 4.76 -9.52
CA PHE A 35 10.51 4.69 -8.10
C PHE A 35 11.22 5.94 -7.58
N LYS A 36 11.68 6.85 -8.43
CA LYS A 36 12.22 8.11 -7.94
C LYS A 36 11.07 9.02 -7.52
N GLU A 37 11.05 9.39 -6.25
CA GLU A 37 10.11 10.35 -5.70
C GLU A 37 10.18 11.65 -6.50
N VAL A 38 9.04 12.04 -7.09
CA VAL A 38 8.90 13.31 -7.81
C VAL A 38 8.83 14.42 -6.76
N PRO A 39 9.80 15.34 -6.68
CA PRO A 39 9.85 16.36 -5.63
C PRO A 39 8.83 17.51 -5.82
N GLY A 40 7.72 17.25 -6.52
CA GLY A 40 6.80 18.30 -6.98
C GLY A 40 5.32 17.94 -6.91
N ILE A 41 4.96 16.75 -6.43
CA ILE A 41 3.57 16.53 -6.05
C ILE A 41 3.47 17.01 -4.60
N GLU A 42 3.25 18.32 -4.43
CA GLU A 42 2.40 18.76 -3.32
C GLU A 42 1.15 17.90 -3.47
N THR A 43 1.10 16.80 -2.72
CA THR A 43 -0.10 16.00 -2.66
C THR A 43 -1.11 16.96 -2.07
N ILE A 44 -1.96 17.51 -2.94
CA ILE A 44 -3.17 18.21 -2.55
C ILE A 44 -4.03 17.09 -1.97
N VAL A 45 -3.67 16.66 -0.76
CA VAL A 45 -4.41 15.68 0.01
C VAL A 45 -5.77 16.35 0.18
N PRO A 46 -6.85 15.78 -0.39
CA PRO A 46 -8.18 16.30 -0.19
C PRO A 46 -8.36 16.53 1.32
N SER A 47 -8.93 17.66 1.72
CA SER A 47 -9.05 18.02 3.13
C SER A 47 -9.66 16.89 3.97
N GLN A 48 -10.50 16.04 3.36
CA GLN A 48 -11.05 14.83 3.96
C GLN A 48 -9.98 13.81 4.39
N LEU A 49 -8.96 13.56 3.57
CA LEU A 49 -7.87 12.60 3.86
C LEU A 49 -6.88 13.14 4.91
N LYS A 50 -6.71 14.47 4.97
CA LYS A 50 -5.96 15.13 6.05
C LYS A 50 -6.67 14.94 7.38
N SER A 51 -8.00 15.08 7.40
CA SER A 51 -8.82 14.83 8.59
C SER A 51 -8.74 13.38 9.08
N THR A 52 -8.72 12.38 8.18
CA THR A 52 -8.56 10.97 8.57
C THR A 52 -7.17 10.67 9.14
N SER A 53 -6.12 11.31 8.61
CA SER A 53 -4.75 11.19 9.17
C SER A 53 -4.69 11.77 10.58
N GLU A 54 -5.28 12.94 10.81
CA GLU A 54 -5.39 13.54 12.14
C GLU A 54 -6.22 12.68 13.10
N LEU A 55 -7.33 12.07 12.63
CA LEU A 55 -8.14 11.16 13.44
C LEU A 55 -7.36 9.90 13.86
N SER A 56 -6.48 9.39 12.98
CA SER A 56 -5.66 8.21 13.28
C SER A 56 -4.60 8.45 14.37
N LYS A 57 -4.23 9.71 14.59
CA LYS A 57 -3.27 10.13 15.64
C LYS A 57 -3.96 10.36 16.99
N VAL A 58 -5.28 10.38 17.04
CA VAL A 58 -6.02 10.55 18.30
C VAL A 58 -5.91 9.27 19.12
N GLN A 59 -5.21 9.37 20.25
CA GLN A 59 -5.20 8.31 21.26
C GLN A 59 -6.49 8.41 22.07
N PHE A 60 -7.40 7.46 21.87
CA PHE A 60 -8.60 7.33 22.69
C PHE A 60 -8.26 6.63 23.99
N ASP A 61 -8.61 7.25 25.13
CA ASP A 61 -8.59 6.62 26.45
C ASP A 61 -10.04 6.30 26.88
N PRO A 62 -10.50 5.05 26.67
CA PRO A 62 -11.85 4.65 27.05
C PRO A 62 -12.06 4.71 28.56
N ALA A 63 -11.00 4.46 29.36
CA ALA A 63 -11.10 4.45 30.81
C ALA A 63 -11.36 5.87 31.34
N GLY A 64 -10.69 6.88 30.79
CA GLY A 64 -10.95 8.29 31.11
C GLY A 64 -12.38 8.72 30.79
N VAL A 65 -12.92 8.27 29.65
CA VAL A 65 -14.32 8.60 29.26
C VAL A 65 -15.33 7.89 30.16
N MET A 66 -15.18 6.59 30.39
CA MET A 66 -16.12 5.80 31.20
C MET A 66 -16.12 6.21 32.68
N ASN A 67 -15.01 6.75 33.17
CA ASN A 67 -14.88 7.24 34.54
C ASN A 67 -15.21 8.72 34.71
N SER A 68 -15.47 9.46 33.61
CA SER A 68 -15.84 10.86 33.69
C SER A 68 -17.21 11.07 34.36
N ASP A 69 -17.33 12.12 35.16
CA ASP A 69 -18.60 12.47 35.83
C ASP A 69 -19.71 12.73 34.82
N ALA A 70 -19.36 13.34 33.68
CA ALA A 70 -20.27 13.59 32.57
C ALA A 70 -20.85 12.28 32.01
N PHE A 71 -20.01 11.26 31.77
CA PHE A 71 -20.48 9.97 31.26
C PHE A 71 -21.31 9.20 32.30
N ARG A 72 -20.94 9.29 33.57
CA ARG A 72 -21.69 8.66 34.67
C ARG A 72 -23.05 9.33 34.94
N ALA A 73 -23.17 10.62 34.63
CA ALA A 73 -24.42 11.36 34.74
C ALA A 73 -25.42 11.04 33.60
N LEU A 74 -24.97 10.40 32.51
CA LEU A 74 -25.84 10.01 31.41
C LEU A 74 -26.75 8.85 31.85
N ARG A 75 -28.07 9.07 31.76
CA ARG A 75 -29.05 8.01 31.93
C ARG A 75 -29.00 7.08 30.71
N ARG A 76 -28.90 5.77 30.94
CA ARG A 76 -29.03 4.78 29.86
C ARG A 76 -30.49 4.70 29.44
N TYR A 77 -30.83 5.36 28.33
CA TYR A 77 -32.17 5.30 27.73
C TYR A 77 -32.33 4.14 26.74
N ALA A 78 -31.24 3.55 26.27
CA ALA A 78 -31.27 2.39 25.40
C ALA A 78 -31.18 1.10 26.21
N GLY A 79 -32.09 0.16 25.94
CA GLY A 79 -31.94 -1.23 26.40
C GLY A 79 -30.68 -1.86 25.81
N GLN A 80 -30.23 -2.98 26.39
CA GLN A 80 -29.14 -3.77 25.78
C GLN A 80 -29.49 -4.07 24.32
N PRO A 81 -28.55 -3.91 23.38
CA PRO A 81 -28.79 -4.27 21.99
C PRO A 81 -29.15 -5.76 21.94
N SER A 82 -30.42 -6.05 21.64
CA SER A 82 -30.84 -7.39 21.32
C SER A 82 -30.36 -7.71 19.91
N ILE A 83 -29.87 -8.92 19.70
CA ILE A 83 -29.67 -9.46 18.35
C ILE A 83 -31.06 -9.53 17.72
N GLY A 84 -31.39 -8.57 16.87
CA GLY A 84 -32.58 -8.65 16.01
C GLY A 84 -32.41 -9.82 15.02
N GLN A 85 -33.50 -10.30 14.44
CA GLN A 85 -33.37 -11.22 13.30
C GLN A 85 -32.74 -10.46 12.12
N VAL A 86 -31.47 -10.74 11.84
CA VAL A 86 -30.76 -10.19 10.69
C VAL A 86 -30.95 -11.14 9.51
N GLY A 87 -31.64 -10.65 8.47
CA GLY A 87 -31.86 -11.39 7.22
C GLY A 87 -33.03 -12.38 7.26
N ARG A 88 -33.39 -12.92 6.08
CA ARG A 88 -34.32 -14.05 5.98
C ARG A 88 -33.61 -15.29 6.49
N SER A 89 -34.33 -16.16 7.21
CA SER A 89 -33.81 -17.49 7.60
C SER A 89 -33.28 -18.27 6.39
N ASN A 90 -33.83 -18.03 5.20
CA ASN A 90 -33.36 -18.56 3.94
C ASN A 90 -33.29 -17.43 2.87
N PRO A 91 -32.10 -17.11 2.35
CA PRO A 91 -31.91 -16.04 1.37
C PRO A 91 -32.36 -16.39 -0.06
N PHE A 92 -32.81 -17.62 -0.33
CA PHE A 92 -33.13 -18.09 -1.69
C PHE A 92 -34.63 -18.23 -2.00
N ILE A 93 -35.51 -17.94 -1.04
CA ILE A 93 -36.95 -17.96 -1.29
C ILE A 93 -37.32 -16.72 -2.11
N ARG A 94 -38.13 -16.84 -3.16
CA ARG A 94 -38.60 -15.67 -3.95
C ARG A 94 -39.47 -14.74 -3.10
N PHE A 95 -39.62 -13.50 -3.55
CA PHE A 95 -40.43 -12.46 -2.89
C PHE A 95 -41.92 -12.79 -2.94
#